data_AF-A0A969APK6-F1
#
_entry.id   AF-A0A969APK6-F1
#
_cell.length_a   1.000
_cell.length_b   1.000
_cell.length_c   1.000
_cell.angle_alpha   90.00
_cell.angle_beta   90.00
_cell.angle_gamma   90.00
#
_symmetry.space_group_name_H-M   'P 1'
#
loop_
_entity.id
_entity.type
_entity.pdbx_description
1 polymer ?
#
loop_
_entity_poly.entity_id
_entity_poly.type
_entity_poly.pdbx_seq_one_letter_code
_entity_poly.pdbx_strand_id
1 'polypeptide(L)'
;MMTSGGLLLLLIALGVFTQVQTNKLRKQLRFETYKNRELAKKVKLALRTITKMERNPDLIHSREFNLDYLRMRMEEELFHFAIVNQLKVKIKQELTVALRPRQAEAGIIGIASQPRQIDQTFDVEYRPHDRPDAKKRVLFRIQIQLAKLPTQATSTTISQIIDCIENFLSADAEKNSWQPTIQGRIAHMQWDQKAKPTPLVILAQSNEGVNVTLRSNNRIPSK
;
A
#
# COMPACT_ATOMS: atom_id res chain seq x y z
N MET A 1 -2.60 -67.80 -18.03
CA MET A 1 -2.14 -66.51 -18.62
C MET A 1 -2.90 -65.28 -18.10
N MET A 2 -4.18 -65.37 -17.71
CA MET A 2 -4.95 -64.22 -17.20
C MET A 2 -4.47 -63.66 -15.85
N THR A 3 -3.95 -64.52 -14.96
CA THR A 3 -3.45 -64.12 -13.63
C THR A 3 -2.20 -63.23 -13.68
N SER A 4 -1.31 -63.48 -14.64
CA SER A 4 -0.09 -62.69 -14.85
C SER A 4 -0.41 -61.29 -15.41
N GLY A 5 -1.35 -61.18 -16.34
CA GLY A 5 -1.80 -59.89 -16.88
C GLY A 5 -2.50 -59.00 -15.84
N GLY A 6 -3.33 -59.60 -14.97
CA GLY A 6 -3.97 -58.87 -13.87
C GLY A 6 -2.98 -58.33 -12.85
N LEU A 7 -1.97 -59.13 -12.48
CA LEU A 7 -0.89 -58.69 -11.58
C LEU A 7 -0.07 -57.53 -12.16
N LEU A 8 0.19 -57.55 -13.47
CA LEU A 8 0.93 -56.49 -14.15
C LEU A 8 0.14 -55.16 -14.16
N LEU A 9 -1.17 -55.20 -14.41
CA LEU A 9 -2.03 -53.99 -14.32
C LEU A 9 -2.10 -53.44 -12.89
N LEU A 10 -2.20 -54.31 -11.89
CA LEU A 10 -2.21 -53.91 -10.48
C LEU A 10 -0.88 -53.20 -10.10
N LEU A 11 0.26 -53.74 -10.56
CA LEU A 11 1.57 -53.12 -10.34
C LEU A 11 1.68 -51.74 -10.99
N ILE A 12 1.18 -51.57 -12.21
CA ILE A 12 1.16 -50.27 -12.89
C ILE A 12 0.28 -49.29 -12.12
N ALA A 13 -0.91 -49.70 -11.70
CA ALA A 13 -1.83 -48.86 -10.93
C ALA A 13 -1.21 -48.41 -9.59
N LEU A 14 -0.57 -49.32 -8.85
CA LEU A 14 0.17 -49.02 -7.63
C LEU A 14 1.37 -48.09 -7.89
N GLY A 15 2.11 -48.29 -8.99
CA GLY A 15 3.21 -47.42 -9.39
C GLY A 15 2.75 -45.99 -9.69
N VAL A 16 1.65 -45.83 -10.42
CA VAL A 16 1.07 -44.51 -10.70
C VAL A 16 0.54 -43.86 -9.42
N PHE A 17 -0.17 -44.61 -8.58
CA PHE A 17 -0.72 -44.10 -7.33
C PHE A 17 0.37 -43.60 -6.37
N THR A 18 1.44 -44.39 -6.19
CA THR A 18 2.59 -44.01 -5.35
C THR A 18 3.32 -42.79 -5.93
N GLN A 19 3.50 -42.71 -7.25
CA GLN A 19 4.11 -41.55 -7.90
C GLN A 19 3.27 -40.28 -7.72
N VAL A 20 1.94 -40.36 -7.82
CA VAL A 20 1.05 -39.21 -7.57
C VAL A 20 1.13 -38.77 -6.10
N GLN A 21 1.12 -39.72 -5.16
CA GLN A 21 1.16 -39.40 -3.73
C GLN A 21 2.50 -38.84 -3.29
N THR A 22 3.62 -39.40 -3.76
CA THR A 22 4.96 -38.85 -3.50
C THR A 22 5.12 -37.45 -4.08
N ASN A 23 4.57 -37.17 -5.26
CA ASN A 23 4.57 -35.83 -5.83
C ASN A 23 3.74 -34.84 -5.01
N LYS A 24 2.58 -35.25 -4.46
CA LYS A 24 1.79 -34.42 -3.54
C LYS A 24 2.55 -34.12 -2.25
N LEU A 25 3.15 -35.13 -1.61
CA LEU A 25 3.97 -34.94 -0.40
C LEU A 25 5.16 -34.02 -0.67
N ARG A 26 5.88 -34.19 -1.79
CA ARG A 26 7.01 -33.32 -2.16
C ARG A 26 6.59 -31.86 -2.30
N LYS A 27 5.42 -31.60 -2.90
CA LYS A 27 4.87 -30.24 -3.03
C LYS A 27 4.54 -29.64 -1.66
N GLN A 28 3.87 -30.40 -0.80
CA GLN A 28 3.55 -29.97 0.57
C GLN A 28 4.81 -29.69 1.39
N LEU A 29 5.80 -30.58 1.32
CA LEU A 29 7.07 -30.41 2.02
C LEU A 29 7.81 -29.16 1.55
N ARG A 30 7.86 -28.90 0.25
CA ARG A 30 8.43 -27.63 -0.28
C ARG A 30 7.69 -26.43 0.30
N PHE A 31 6.36 -26.41 0.24
CA PHE A 31 5.56 -25.30 0.77
C PHE A 31 5.80 -25.05 2.26
N GLU A 32 5.83 -26.10 3.08
CA GLU A 32 6.13 -26.00 4.51
C GLU A 32 7.58 -25.54 4.77
N THR A 33 8.55 -25.97 3.96
CA THR A 33 9.93 -25.45 4.08
C THR A 33 10.04 -23.97 3.71
N TYR A 34 9.28 -23.51 2.70
CA TYR A 34 9.21 -22.09 2.33
C TYR A 34 8.59 -21.26 3.46
N LYS A 35 7.46 -21.71 4.00
CA LYS A 35 6.81 -21.09 5.15
C LYS A 35 7.72 -21.02 6.37
N ASN A 36 8.38 -22.12 6.73
CA ASN A 36 9.33 -22.13 7.85
C ASN A 36 10.48 -21.16 7.63
N ARG A 37 11.02 -21.07 6.40
CA ARG A 37 12.08 -20.12 6.07
C ARG A 37 11.62 -18.68 6.18
N GLU A 38 10.40 -18.38 5.76
CA GLU A 38 9.79 -17.06 5.89
C GLU A 38 9.54 -16.69 7.37
N LEU A 39 8.97 -17.61 8.15
CA LEU A 39 8.79 -17.45 9.60
C LEU A 39 10.13 -17.20 10.31
N ALA A 40 11.17 -17.96 9.97
CA ALA A 40 12.50 -17.75 10.52
C ALA A 40 13.07 -16.36 10.20
N LYS A 41 12.81 -15.82 9.01
CA LYS A 41 13.19 -14.44 8.66
C LYS A 41 12.43 -13.42 9.52
N LYS A 42 11.11 -13.59 9.68
CA LYS A 42 10.27 -12.71 10.51
C LYS A 42 10.71 -12.72 11.97
N VAL A 43 10.95 -13.90 12.54
CA VAL A 43 11.49 -14.05 13.91
C VAL A 43 12.85 -13.40 14.05
N LYS A 44 13.76 -13.59 13.07
CA LYS A 44 15.08 -12.95 13.08
C LYS A 44 15.00 -11.42 13.02
N LEU A 45 14.06 -10.87 12.24
CA LEU A 45 13.82 -9.43 12.18
C LEU A 45 13.31 -8.93 13.55
N ALA A 46 12.29 -9.57 14.12
CA ALA A 46 11.74 -9.22 15.42
C ALA A 46 12.80 -9.27 16.53
N LEU A 47 13.61 -10.33 16.60
CA LEU A 47 14.69 -10.46 17.57
C LEU A 47 15.74 -9.37 17.41
N ARG A 48 16.16 -9.06 16.17
CA ARG A 48 17.10 -7.96 15.92
C ARG A 48 16.54 -6.62 16.40
N THR A 49 15.27 -6.36 16.17
CA THR A 49 14.59 -5.15 16.64
C THR A 49 14.59 -5.10 18.17
N ILE A 50 14.23 -6.20 18.85
CA ILE A 50 14.23 -6.28 20.32
C ILE A 50 15.64 -6.11 20.89
N THR A 51 16.66 -6.80 20.36
CA THR A 51 18.05 -6.65 20.83
C THR A 51 18.58 -5.24 20.60
N LYS A 52 18.14 -4.55 19.53
CA LYS A 52 18.47 -3.13 19.30
C LYS A 52 17.83 -2.24 20.38
N MET A 53 16.63 -2.57 20.86
CA MET A 53 15.97 -1.87 21.99
C MET A 53 16.70 -2.11 23.31
N GLU A 54 17.14 -3.34 23.58
CA GLU A 54 17.82 -3.70 24.82
C GLU A 54 19.22 -3.06 24.93
N ARG A 55 19.96 -2.98 23.82
CA ARG A 55 21.30 -2.37 23.81
C ARG A 55 21.30 -0.86 23.96
N ASN A 56 20.28 -0.18 23.43
CA ASN A 56 20.22 1.28 23.43
C ASN A 56 18.78 1.74 23.76
N PRO A 57 18.43 1.90 25.04
CA PRO A 57 17.09 2.33 25.43
C PRO A 57 16.73 3.73 24.87
N ASP A 58 17.72 4.60 24.61
CA ASP A 58 17.48 5.91 23.98
C ASP A 58 17.00 5.81 22.52
N LEU A 59 17.29 4.70 21.83
CA LEU A 59 16.80 4.46 20.47
C LEU A 59 15.31 4.10 20.41
N ILE A 60 14.65 3.85 21.55
CA ILE A 60 13.19 3.67 21.60
C ILE A 60 12.47 4.93 21.09
N HIS A 61 13.08 6.10 21.23
CA HIS A 61 12.56 7.36 20.70
C HIS A 61 13.09 7.70 19.30
N SER A 62 13.92 6.83 18.71
CA SER A 62 14.48 7.07 17.38
C SER A 62 13.41 6.86 16.29
N ARG A 63 13.45 7.71 15.28
CA ARG A 63 12.48 7.69 14.17
C ARG A 63 12.49 6.38 13.38
N GLU A 64 13.67 5.86 13.08
CA GLU A 64 13.83 4.59 12.37
C GLU A 64 13.13 3.45 13.11
N PHE A 65 13.26 3.44 14.44
CA PHE A 65 12.57 2.47 15.28
C PHE A 65 11.05 2.58 15.20
N ASN A 66 10.49 3.80 15.24
CA ASN A 66 9.04 3.98 15.11
C ASN A 66 8.50 3.53 13.74
N LEU A 67 9.24 3.77 12.66
CA LEU A 67 8.85 3.33 11.31
C LEU A 67 8.98 1.81 11.14
N ASP A 68 10.04 1.21 11.66
CA ASP A 68 10.23 -0.25 11.62
C ASP A 68 9.19 -0.96 12.49
N TYR A 69 8.83 -0.40 13.65
CA TYR A 69 7.73 -0.89 14.47
C TYR A 69 6.39 -0.77 13.75
N LEU A 70 6.12 0.37 13.11
CA LEU A 70 4.91 0.56 12.32
C LEU A 70 4.82 -0.48 11.19
N ARG A 71 5.91 -0.71 10.43
CA ARG A 71 5.96 -1.73 9.38
C ARG A 71 5.66 -3.13 9.91
N MET A 72 6.31 -3.51 11.02
CA MET A 72 6.04 -4.79 11.68
C MET A 72 4.57 -4.89 12.13
N ARG A 73 3.99 -3.79 12.63
CA ARG A 73 2.57 -3.78 13.04
C ARG A 73 1.61 -3.80 11.86
N MET A 74 1.98 -3.26 10.70
CA MET A 74 1.21 -3.34 9.46
C MET A 74 1.16 -4.76 8.87
N GLU A 75 1.98 -5.70 9.34
CA GLU A 75 1.83 -7.14 9.02
C GLU A 75 0.66 -7.80 9.77
N GLU A 76 0.18 -7.20 10.87
CA GLU A 76 -0.99 -7.73 11.59
C GLU A 76 -2.29 -7.33 10.88
N GLU A 77 -3.14 -8.31 10.55
CA GLU A 77 -4.38 -8.11 9.80
C GLU A 77 -5.33 -7.11 10.44
N LEU A 78 -5.55 -7.20 11.76
CA LEU A 78 -6.46 -6.32 12.50
C LEU A 78 -5.96 -4.87 12.53
N PHE A 79 -4.66 -4.69 12.77
CA PHE A 79 -4.03 -3.37 12.79
C PHE A 79 -4.07 -2.75 11.39
N HIS A 80 -3.64 -3.51 10.37
CA HIS A 80 -3.67 -3.08 8.98
C HIS A 80 -5.06 -2.65 8.54
N PHE A 81 -6.08 -3.49 8.80
CA PHE A 81 -7.47 -3.19 8.43
C PHE A 81 -8.00 -1.93 9.11
N ALA A 82 -7.73 -1.75 10.41
CA ALA A 82 -8.16 -0.56 11.13
C ALA A 82 -7.56 0.74 10.56
N ILE A 83 -6.25 0.72 10.24
CA ILE A 83 -5.54 1.88 9.68
C ILE A 83 -6.02 2.18 8.26
N VAL A 84 -6.10 1.17 7.38
CA VAL A 84 -6.54 1.34 5.99
C VAL A 84 -7.98 1.83 5.92
N ASN A 85 -8.88 1.35 6.77
CA ASN A 85 -10.26 1.83 6.80
C ASN A 85 -10.37 3.26 7.29
N GLN A 86 -9.65 3.60 8.38
CA GLN A 86 -9.60 4.97 8.86
C GLN A 86 -9.10 5.91 7.75
N LEU A 87 -8.05 5.50 7.04
CA LEU A 87 -7.49 6.23 5.92
C LEU A 87 -8.52 6.43 4.79
N LYS A 88 -9.20 5.35 4.38
CA LYS A 88 -10.26 5.40 3.35
C LYS A 88 -11.36 6.39 3.71
N VAL A 89 -11.77 6.44 4.98
CA VAL A 89 -12.78 7.39 5.48
C VAL A 89 -12.25 8.81 5.47
N LYS A 90 -11.07 9.07 6.06
CA LYS A 90 -10.49 10.42 6.14
C LYS A 90 -10.21 11.01 4.76
N ILE A 91 -9.63 10.23 3.83
CA ILE A 91 -9.40 10.69 2.45
C ILE A 91 -10.73 11.03 1.76
N LYS A 92 -11.74 10.17 1.87
CA LYS A 92 -13.06 10.44 1.26
C LYS A 92 -13.70 11.70 1.83
N GLN A 93 -13.54 11.99 3.12
CA GLN A 93 -14.14 13.17 3.74
C GLN A 93 -13.37 14.45 3.38
N GLU A 94 -12.08 14.51 3.68
CA GLU A 94 -11.25 15.70 3.52
C GLU A 94 -10.97 16.02 2.05
N LEU A 95 -10.62 15.00 1.27
CA LEU A 95 -10.18 15.21 -0.11
C LEU A 95 -11.37 15.45 -1.06
N THR A 96 -12.56 14.89 -0.79
CA THR A 96 -13.74 15.19 -1.61
C THR A 96 -14.11 16.67 -1.53
N VAL A 97 -13.99 17.27 -0.35
CA VAL A 97 -14.25 18.71 -0.16
C VAL A 97 -13.18 19.53 -0.90
N ALA A 98 -11.89 19.18 -0.74
CA ALA A 98 -10.81 19.88 -1.42
C ALA A 98 -10.84 19.75 -2.95
N LEU A 99 -11.31 18.61 -3.46
CA LEU A 99 -11.43 18.33 -4.89
C LEU A 99 -12.73 18.87 -5.52
N ARG A 100 -13.70 19.39 -4.75
CA ARG A 100 -14.96 19.90 -5.32
C ARG A 100 -14.70 21.18 -6.15
N PRO A 101 -15.31 21.33 -7.35
CA PRO A 101 -15.23 22.58 -8.11
C PRO A 101 -15.82 23.72 -7.27
N ARG A 102 -15.08 24.82 -7.09
CA ARG A 102 -15.60 26.03 -6.44
C ARG A 102 -16.44 26.79 -7.46
N GLN A 103 -17.60 27.29 -7.05
CA GLN A 103 -18.54 27.99 -7.95
C GLN A 103 -17.92 29.22 -8.64
N ALA A 104 -16.90 29.84 -8.03
CA ALA A 104 -16.15 30.96 -8.62
C ALA A 104 -15.38 30.61 -9.91
N GLU A 105 -15.12 29.33 -10.18
CA GLU A 105 -14.37 28.88 -11.38
C GLU A 105 -15.27 28.24 -12.44
N ALA A 106 -16.53 27.94 -12.11
CA ALA A 106 -17.48 27.31 -13.04
C ALA A 106 -18.00 28.27 -14.13
N GLY A 107 -17.74 29.57 -14.00
CA GLY A 107 -18.20 30.61 -14.93
C GLY A 107 -17.23 30.95 -16.07
N ILE A 108 -16.00 30.42 -16.09
CA ILE A 108 -14.99 30.77 -17.10
C ILE A 108 -14.83 29.61 -18.08
N ILE A 109 -15.85 29.43 -18.92
CA ILE A 109 -15.78 28.52 -20.07
C ILE A 109 -14.88 29.18 -21.13
N GLY A 110 -13.66 28.67 -21.32
CA GLY A 110 -12.83 29.02 -22.48
C GLY A 110 -11.35 29.30 -22.22
N ILE A 111 -10.92 29.48 -20.97
CA ILE A 111 -9.49 29.65 -20.63
C ILE A 111 -9.02 28.35 -19.98
N ALA A 112 -7.90 27.79 -20.48
CA ALA A 112 -7.24 26.63 -19.89
C ALA A 112 -7.08 26.83 -18.38
N SER A 113 -7.93 26.17 -17.59
CA SER A 113 -7.97 26.37 -16.15
C SER A 113 -6.63 25.94 -15.57
N GLN A 114 -5.96 26.84 -14.85
CA GLN A 114 -4.69 26.56 -14.20
C GLN A 114 -4.85 25.34 -13.27
N PRO A 115 -3.86 24.42 -13.23
CA PRO A 115 -3.92 23.25 -12.36
C PRO A 115 -4.05 23.70 -10.90
N ARG A 116 -5.11 23.24 -10.21
CA ARG A 116 -5.36 23.62 -8.81
C ARG A 116 -4.45 22.81 -7.91
N GLN A 117 -3.58 23.49 -7.16
CA GLN A 117 -2.77 22.86 -6.12
C GLN A 117 -3.65 22.53 -4.91
N ILE A 118 -3.51 21.31 -4.43
CA ILE A 118 -4.19 20.76 -3.27
C ILE A 118 -3.12 20.33 -2.30
N ASP A 119 -3.08 21.00 -1.15
CA ASP A 119 -2.29 20.59 0.01
C ASP A 119 -3.27 20.26 1.13
N GLN A 120 -3.30 19.00 1.53
CA GLN A 120 -4.18 18.51 2.58
C GLN A 120 -3.39 17.63 3.54
N THR A 121 -3.55 17.87 4.83
CA THR A 121 -2.83 17.16 5.88
C THR A 121 -3.81 16.59 6.89
N PHE A 122 -3.68 15.31 7.20
CA PHE A 122 -4.54 14.67 8.21
C PHE A 122 -3.76 13.66 9.07
N ASP A 123 -4.24 13.49 10.29
CA ASP A 123 -3.63 12.61 11.28
C ASP A 123 -4.20 11.19 11.19
N VAL A 124 -3.35 10.18 11.32
CA VAL A 124 -3.74 8.78 11.44
C VAL A 124 -3.63 8.40 12.91
N GLU A 125 -4.74 7.93 13.48
CA GLU A 125 -4.89 7.76 14.92
C GLU A 125 -5.31 6.35 15.25
N TYR A 126 -4.67 5.72 16.23
CA TYR A 126 -4.97 4.36 16.63
C TYR A 126 -5.30 4.25 18.11
N ARG A 127 -6.27 3.38 18.42
CA ARG A 127 -6.59 2.96 19.78
C ARG A 127 -6.36 1.44 19.88
N PRO A 128 -5.44 0.99 20.74
CA PRO A 128 -5.25 -0.44 20.99
C PRO A 128 -6.55 -1.11 21.45
N HIS A 129 -6.87 -2.29 20.91
CA HIS A 129 -8.04 -3.06 21.33
C HIS A 129 -7.83 -3.77 22.67
N ASP A 130 -6.59 -4.13 23.00
CA ASP A 130 -6.24 -4.91 24.19
C ASP A 130 -6.47 -4.16 25.51
N ARG A 131 -6.69 -2.84 25.44
CA ARG A 131 -6.90 -1.98 26.61
C ARG A 131 -8.06 -1.02 26.34
N PRO A 132 -9.26 -1.26 26.94
CA PRO A 132 -10.43 -0.40 26.70
C PRO A 132 -10.20 1.05 27.16
N ASP A 133 -9.35 1.27 28.16
CA ASP A 133 -8.99 2.60 28.69
C ASP A 133 -7.87 3.31 27.91
N ALA A 134 -7.34 2.67 26.85
CA ALA A 134 -6.26 3.28 26.09
C ALA A 134 -6.76 4.54 25.36
N LYS A 135 -6.09 5.67 25.63
CA LYS A 135 -6.33 6.91 24.89
C LYS A 135 -5.93 6.74 23.42
N LYS A 136 -6.76 7.29 22.53
CA LYS A 136 -6.46 7.39 21.10
C LYS A 136 -5.21 8.26 20.91
N ARG A 137 -4.22 7.78 20.16
CA ARG A 137 -2.97 8.50 19.89
C ARG A 137 -2.71 8.62 18.40
N VAL A 138 -2.08 9.72 17.99
CA VAL A 138 -1.62 9.91 16.61
C VAL A 138 -0.41 9.02 16.37
N LEU A 139 -0.48 8.15 15.36
CA LEU A 139 0.63 7.31 14.94
C LEU A 139 1.54 8.04 13.97
N PHE A 140 0.95 8.59 12.92
CA PHE A 140 1.63 9.36 11.88
C PHE A 140 0.65 10.30 11.20
N ARG A 141 1.19 11.24 10.43
CA ARG A 141 0.45 12.23 9.66
C ARG A 141 0.67 11.96 8.18
N ILE A 142 -0.32 12.25 7.34
CA ILE A 142 -0.18 12.18 5.88
C ILE A 142 -0.46 13.56 5.31
N GLN A 143 0.46 14.06 4.50
CA GLN A 143 0.32 15.26 3.70
C GLN A 143 0.22 14.87 2.22
N ILE A 144 -0.82 15.35 1.56
CA ILE A 144 -1.12 15.09 0.16
C ILE A 144 -0.94 16.39 -0.60
N GLN A 145 0.04 16.43 -1.49
CA GLN A 145 0.37 17.54 -2.39
C GLN A 145 0.10 17.12 -3.83
N LEU A 146 -1.01 17.60 -4.39
CA LEU A 146 -1.49 17.20 -5.73
C LEU A 146 -1.92 18.40 -6.55
N ALA A 147 -1.69 18.34 -7.86
CA ALA A 147 -2.24 19.31 -8.80
C ALA A 147 -3.47 18.71 -9.49
N LYS A 148 -4.68 19.15 -9.14
CA LYS A 148 -5.91 18.64 -9.76
C LYS A 148 -6.03 19.15 -11.20
N LEU A 149 -6.13 18.21 -12.13
CA LEU A 149 -6.54 18.47 -13.50
C LEU A 149 -8.09 18.45 -13.64
N PRO A 150 -8.71 19.42 -14.35
CA PRO A 150 -10.17 19.50 -14.51
C PRO A 150 -10.80 18.31 -15.24
N THR A 151 -10.02 17.62 -16.07
CA THR A 151 -10.49 16.56 -16.97
C THR A 151 -10.73 15.22 -16.29
N GLN A 152 -10.25 15.02 -15.05
CA GLN A 152 -10.41 13.77 -14.32
C GLN A 152 -11.50 13.81 -13.25
N ALA A 153 -12.23 12.70 -13.14
CA ALA A 153 -13.24 12.53 -12.10
C ALA A 153 -12.60 12.57 -10.70
N THR A 154 -13.29 13.24 -9.78
CA THR A 154 -12.88 13.31 -8.36
C THR A 154 -12.82 11.93 -7.72
N SER A 155 -13.76 11.04 -8.05
CA SER A 155 -13.84 9.67 -7.51
C SER A 155 -12.65 8.82 -7.92
N THR A 156 -12.24 8.86 -9.20
CA THR A 156 -11.08 8.09 -9.69
C THR A 156 -9.78 8.57 -9.07
N THR A 157 -9.63 9.88 -8.90
CA THR A 157 -8.48 10.48 -8.21
C THR A 157 -8.39 10.00 -6.75
N ILE A 158 -9.52 9.99 -6.03
CA ILE A 158 -9.57 9.52 -4.64
C ILE A 158 -9.19 8.04 -4.53
N SER A 159 -9.73 7.19 -5.41
CA SER A 159 -9.39 5.76 -5.41
C SER A 159 -7.90 5.54 -5.69
N GLN A 160 -7.32 6.23 -6.69
CA GLN A 160 -5.89 6.15 -6.99
C GLN A 160 -5.01 6.53 -5.79
N ILE A 161 -5.42 7.54 -5.02
CA ILE A 161 -4.68 7.97 -3.82
C ILE A 161 -4.78 6.92 -2.70
N ILE A 162 -5.97 6.35 -2.49
CA ILE A 162 -6.18 5.28 -1.52
C ILE A 162 -5.30 4.08 -1.87
N ASP A 163 -5.36 3.63 -3.11
CA ASP A 163 -4.56 2.50 -3.61
C ASP A 163 -3.06 2.81 -3.52
N CYS A 164 -2.67 4.07 -3.77
CA CYS A 164 -1.30 4.52 -3.64
C CYS A 164 -0.77 4.32 -2.22
N ILE A 165 -1.52 4.81 -1.23
CA ILE A 165 -1.11 4.79 0.18
C ILE A 165 -1.19 3.36 0.74
N GLU A 166 -2.22 2.59 0.39
CA GLU A 166 -2.39 1.20 0.82
C GLU A 166 -1.21 0.32 0.39
N ASN A 167 -0.77 0.45 -0.86
CA ASN A 167 0.38 -0.27 -1.39
C ASN A 167 1.75 0.18 -0.82
N PHE A 168 1.85 1.39 -0.27
CA PHE A 168 3.08 1.87 0.36
C PHE A 168 3.20 1.46 1.82
N LEU A 169 2.06 1.31 2.49
CA LEU A 169 2.00 0.86 3.87
C LEU A 169 2.01 -0.68 3.99
N SER A 170 1.91 -1.43 2.89
CA SER A 170 2.02 -2.89 2.90
C SER A 170 3.46 -3.36 3.17
N ALA A 171 3.59 -4.43 3.94
CA ALA A 171 4.88 -4.99 4.35
C ALA A 171 5.64 -5.72 3.23
N ASP A 172 4.97 -6.04 2.12
CA ASP A 172 5.54 -6.64 0.91
C ASP A 172 6.35 -5.60 0.12
N ALA A 173 7.46 -5.17 0.71
CA ALA A 173 8.44 -4.25 0.14
C ALA A 173 9.31 -4.90 -0.96
N GLU A 174 8.83 -5.92 -1.67
CA GLU A 174 9.42 -6.33 -2.96
C GLU A 174 9.22 -5.25 -4.06
N LYS A 175 8.45 -4.20 -3.76
CA LYS A 175 8.15 -3.04 -4.61
C LYS A 175 9.17 -1.89 -4.52
N ASN A 176 10.47 -2.16 -4.36
CA ASN A 176 11.51 -1.10 -4.47
C ASN A 176 11.53 -0.39 -5.85
N SER A 177 10.82 -0.93 -6.85
CA SER A 177 10.66 -0.36 -8.20
C SER A 177 9.25 0.17 -8.51
N TRP A 178 8.32 0.14 -7.54
CA TRP A 178 6.95 0.54 -7.82
C TRP A 178 6.81 2.07 -7.82
N GLN A 179 6.46 2.62 -8.99
CA GLN A 179 6.18 4.04 -9.17
C GLN A 179 4.66 4.22 -9.36
N PRO A 180 3.93 4.69 -8.35
CA PRO A 180 2.50 4.93 -8.50
C PRO A 180 2.25 6.10 -9.46
N THR A 181 1.11 6.07 -10.14
CA THR A 181 0.65 7.20 -10.94
C THR A 181 -0.68 7.70 -10.43
N ILE A 182 -0.78 9.02 -10.26
CA ILE A 182 -2.01 9.71 -9.89
C ILE A 182 -2.32 10.66 -11.03
N GLN A 183 -3.52 10.54 -11.59
CA GLN A 183 -3.94 11.31 -12.76
C GLN A 183 -2.99 11.20 -13.97
N GLY A 184 -2.33 10.05 -14.14
CA GLY A 184 -1.38 9.81 -15.22
C GLY A 184 -0.02 10.50 -15.05
N ARG A 185 0.25 11.13 -13.88
CA ARG A 185 1.58 11.63 -13.52
C ARG A 185 2.19 10.75 -12.44
N ILE A 186 3.52 10.67 -12.42
CA ILE A 186 4.26 9.91 -11.41
C ILE A 186 4.03 10.56 -10.04
N ALA A 187 3.70 9.73 -9.05
CA ALA A 187 3.59 10.14 -7.66
C ALA A 187 4.76 9.56 -6.87
N HIS A 188 5.31 10.37 -5.98
CA HIS A 188 6.35 9.97 -5.05
C HIS A 188 5.78 10.01 -3.64
N MET A 189 6.08 8.99 -2.86
CA MET A 189 5.70 8.94 -1.45
C MET A 189 6.91 8.63 -0.61
N GLN A 190 7.11 9.44 0.42
CA GLN A 190 8.28 9.34 1.30
C GLN A 190 7.92 9.73 2.72
N TRP A 191 8.61 9.12 3.67
CA TRP A 191 8.58 9.56 5.06
C TRP A 191 9.47 10.79 5.21
N ASP A 192 8.91 11.90 5.69
CA ASP A 192 9.66 13.10 6.02
C ASP A 192 10.52 12.86 7.27
N GLN A 193 11.83 12.93 7.06
CA GLN A 193 12.82 12.74 8.10
C GLN A 193 13.09 14.01 8.92
N LYS A 194 12.44 15.14 8.64
CA LYS A 194 12.62 16.39 9.38
C LYS A 194 11.47 16.70 10.33
N ALA A 195 10.26 16.21 10.04
CA ALA A 195 9.12 16.35 10.94
C ALA A 195 9.39 15.75 12.33
N LYS A 196 9.17 16.56 13.38
CA LYS A 196 9.11 16.20 14.80
C LYS A 196 7.88 16.88 15.40
N PRO A 197 7.16 16.27 16.36
CA PRO A 197 7.40 14.98 17.01
C PRO A 197 6.79 13.75 16.30
N THR A 198 5.83 13.96 15.40
CA THR A 198 5.07 12.88 14.75
C THR A 198 5.62 12.57 13.35
N PRO A 199 5.78 11.29 12.96
CA PRO A 199 6.18 10.93 11.59
C PRO A 199 5.19 11.49 10.56
N LEU A 200 5.71 12.05 9.47
CA LEU A 200 4.91 12.59 8.38
C LEU A 200 5.20 11.82 7.09
N VAL A 201 4.16 11.37 6.40
CA VAL A 201 4.21 10.82 5.05
C VAL A 201 3.85 11.94 4.09
N ILE A 202 4.71 12.21 3.11
CA ILE A 202 4.43 13.16 2.04
C ILE A 202 4.11 12.36 0.78
N LEU A 203 2.91 12.55 0.24
CA LEU A 203 2.52 12.11 -1.10
C LEU A 203 2.55 13.32 -2.02
N ALA A 204 3.54 13.37 -2.92
CA ALA A 204 3.71 14.47 -3.87
C ALA A 204 3.62 13.97 -5.31
N GLN A 205 2.91 14.71 -6.15
CA GLN A 205 2.90 14.44 -7.60
C GLN A 205 4.11 15.11 -8.26
N SER A 206 4.85 14.36 -9.07
CA SER A 206 5.93 14.93 -9.87
C SER A 206 5.38 15.82 -10.99
N ASN A 207 6.08 16.93 -11.24
CA ASN A 207 5.84 17.79 -12.40
C ASN A 207 6.63 17.33 -13.64
N GLU A 208 7.44 16.27 -13.52
CA GLU A 208 8.18 15.71 -14.65
C GLU A 208 7.20 15.08 -15.65
N GLY A 209 7.13 15.64 -16.86
CA GLY A 209 6.20 15.24 -17.92
C GLY A 209 5.10 16.26 -18.26
N VAL A 210 5.01 17.40 -17.56
CA VAL A 210 4.00 18.46 -17.81
C VAL A 210 4.17 19.17 -19.16
N ASN A 211 5.29 18.95 -19.87
CA ASN A 211 5.55 19.57 -21.17
C ASN A 211 4.81 18.92 -22.35
N VAL A 212 4.02 17.87 -22.15
CA VAL A 212 3.13 17.33 -23.20
C VAL A 212 1.75 17.95 -23.02
N THR A 213 1.51 19.06 -23.73
CA THR A 213 0.17 19.63 -23.83
C THR A 213 -0.77 18.63 -24.53
N LEU A 214 -1.65 17.98 -23.78
CA LEU A 214 -2.73 17.17 -24.35
C LEU A 214 -3.76 18.12 -24.97
N ARG A 215 -3.55 18.55 -26.21
CA ARG A 215 -4.58 19.23 -27.00
C ARG A 215 -5.66 18.21 -27.37
N SER A 216 -6.80 18.24 -26.71
CA SER A 216 -7.99 17.56 -27.22
C SER A 216 -8.49 18.33 -28.45
N ASN A 217 -8.18 17.85 -29.64
CA ASN A 217 -8.68 18.43 -30.86
C ASN A 217 -10.10 17.91 -31.13
N ASN A 218 -11.11 18.49 -30.49
CA ASN A 218 -12.51 18.25 -30.85
C ASN A 218 -12.83 19.03 -32.13
N ARG A 219 -12.27 18.60 -33.27
CA ARG A 219 -12.79 18.99 -34.58
C ARG A 219 -13.97 18.07 -34.89
N ILE A 220 -15.17 18.61 -34.74
CA ILE A 220 -16.37 18.03 -35.35
C ILE A 220 -16.17 18.14 -36.86
N PRO A 221 -16.25 17.04 -37.64
CA PRO A 221 -16.12 17.11 -39.08
C PRO A 221 -17.28 17.96 -39.63
N SER A 222 -16.95 19.05 -40.33
CA SER A 222 -17.93 19.81 -41.11
C SER A 222 -18.43 18.93 -42.25
N LYS A 223 -19.77 18.88 -42.40
CA LYS A 223 -20.47 18.20 -43.49
C LYS A 223 -20.01 18.64 -44.87
#